data_AF-A0A917X2A0-F1
#
_entry.id   AF-A0A917X2A0-F1
#
_cell.length_a   1.000
_cell.length_b   1.000
_cell.length_c   1.000
_cell.angle_alpha   90.00
_cell.angle_beta   90.00
_cell.angle_gamma   90.00
#
_symmetry.space_group_name_H-M   'P 1'
#
loop_
_entity.id
_entity.type
_entity.pdbx_description
1 polymer ?
#
loop_
_entity_poly.entity_id
_entity_poly.type
_entity_poly.pdbx_seq_one_letter_code
_entity_poly.pdbx_strand_id
1 'polypeptide(L)'
;MPVALVLGTRVQADGTPAPFLAARLEIARELYATGKVQAILVSGDNMRHEYNEPEAMQRWLIERGVPADKVVLDYAGFDTYDSCARAKRIFGVERATLVTQQFHLARAVTVCRHLGVDAIGVGDETAREYGRTWQFASAREYGASIKAALDVLSGRDPVHLGRRETGIDDALRTG
;
A
#
# COMPACT_ATOMS: atom_id res chain seq x y z
N MET A 1 -1.64 7.71 -13.94
CA MET A 1 -1.78 6.26 -13.69
C MET A 1 -3.08 6.06 -12.96
N PRO A 2 -3.84 4.97 -13.13
CA PRO A 2 -5.20 4.93 -12.59
C PRO A 2 -5.23 4.78 -11.05
N VAL A 3 -4.29 4.05 -10.45
CA VAL A 3 -4.40 3.62 -9.04
C VAL A 3 -3.18 4.01 -8.22
N ALA A 4 -3.39 4.57 -7.02
CA ALA A 4 -2.38 4.61 -5.96
C ALA A 4 -2.50 3.34 -5.10
N LEU A 5 -1.40 2.60 -4.94
CA LEU A 5 -1.32 1.47 -4.02
C LEU A 5 -0.62 1.93 -2.74
N VAL A 6 -1.39 2.12 -1.66
CA VAL A 6 -0.87 2.50 -0.35
C VAL A 6 -0.59 1.26 0.47
N LEU A 7 0.68 1.06 0.81
CA LEU A 7 1.07 -0.06 1.67
C LEU A 7 0.80 0.30 3.13
N GLY A 8 0.27 -0.65 3.90
CA GLY A 8 0.12 -0.55 5.34
C GLY A 8 1.44 -0.47 6.10
N THR A 9 1.38 -0.02 7.34
CA THR A 9 2.44 -0.13 8.33
C THR A 9 1.87 -0.29 9.74
N ARG A 10 1.31 0.77 10.32
CA ARG A 10 0.88 0.78 11.72
C ARG A 10 -0.26 1.77 11.96
N VAL A 11 -1.26 1.27 12.66
CA VAL A 11 -2.37 2.00 13.25
C VAL A 11 -2.22 1.91 14.77
N GLN A 12 -2.69 2.93 15.48
CA GLN A 12 -2.72 2.96 16.94
C GLN A 12 -3.92 2.15 17.47
N ALA A 13 -3.94 1.88 18.78
CA ALA A 13 -5.01 1.09 19.40
C ALA A 13 -6.40 1.75 19.28
N ASP A 14 -6.45 3.07 19.11
CA ASP A 14 -7.66 3.86 18.90
C ASP A 14 -8.12 3.92 17.42
N GLY A 15 -7.41 3.24 16.51
CA GLY A 15 -7.69 3.28 15.07
C GLY A 15 -7.05 4.47 14.34
N THR A 16 -6.28 5.31 15.02
CA THR A 16 -5.59 6.44 14.39
C THR A 16 -4.36 5.97 13.62
N PRO A 17 -4.18 6.33 12.33
CA PRO A 17 -2.95 6.04 11.59
C PRO A 17 -1.71 6.60 12.31
N ALA A 18 -0.68 5.77 12.50
CA ALA A 18 0.59 6.24 13.05
C ALA A 18 1.26 7.24 12.08
N PRO A 19 2.22 8.08 12.52
CA PRO A 19 2.78 9.15 11.69
C PRO A 19 3.25 8.72 10.29
N PHE A 20 3.91 7.57 10.18
CA PHE A 20 4.35 7.03 8.89
C PHE A 20 3.19 6.55 8.00
N LEU A 21 2.11 6.05 8.58
CA LEU A 21 0.92 5.68 7.81
C LEU A 21 0.17 6.94 7.36
N ALA A 22 0.00 7.92 8.26
CA ALA A 22 -0.62 9.20 7.94
C ALA A 22 0.13 9.92 6.80
N ALA A 23 1.47 9.93 6.82
CA ALA A 23 2.28 10.51 5.75
C ALA A 23 2.07 9.81 4.39
N ARG A 24 1.98 8.47 4.38
CA ARG A 24 1.63 7.72 3.15
C ARG A 24 0.23 8.09 2.65
N LEU A 25 -0.75 8.18 3.56
CA LEU A 25 -2.13 8.53 3.20
C LEU A 25 -2.23 9.97 2.67
N GLU A 26 -1.44 10.89 3.21
CA GLU A 26 -1.39 12.27 2.71
C GLU A 26 -0.88 12.34 1.28
N ILE A 27 0.20 11.63 0.96
CA ILE A 27 0.69 11.52 -0.44
C ILE A 27 -0.41 10.95 -1.34
N ALA A 28 -1.10 9.89 -0.92
CA ALA A 28 -2.17 9.30 -1.72
C ALA A 28 -3.33 10.29 -1.97
N ARG A 29 -3.70 11.05 -0.93
CA ARG A 29 -4.70 12.12 -1.01
C ARG A 29 -4.28 13.21 -2.00
N GLU A 30 -3.04 13.66 -1.96
CA GLU A 30 -2.50 14.66 -2.89
C GLU A 30 -2.45 14.16 -4.33
N LEU A 31 -2.02 12.90 -4.54
CA LEU A 31 -2.00 12.28 -5.86
C LEU A 31 -3.43 12.22 -6.45
N TYR A 32 -4.43 11.93 -5.62
CA TYR A 32 -5.83 11.92 -6.04
C TYR A 32 -6.33 13.34 -6.33
N ALA A 33 -6.11 14.28 -5.41
CA ALA A 33 -6.55 15.67 -5.54
C ALA A 33 -5.94 16.38 -6.77
N THR A 34 -4.73 15.99 -7.17
CA THR A 34 -4.05 16.52 -8.36
C THR A 34 -4.36 15.73 -9.65
N GLY A 35 -5.24 14.73 -9.59
CA GLY A 35 -5.64 13.90 -10.73
C GLY A 35 -4.53 12.99 -11.27
N LYS A 36 -3.43 12.81 -10.52
CA LYS A 36 -2.34 11.90 -10.89
C LYS A 36 -2.76 10.43 -10.77
N VAL A 37 -3.70 10.16 -9.87
CA VAL A 37 -4.44 8.90 -9.72
C VAL A 37 -5.95 9.15 -9.68
N GLN A 38 -6.72 8.12 -10.02
CA GLN A 38 -8.18 8.15 -10.09
C GLN A 38 -8.84 7.29 -9.01
N ALA A 39 -8.11 6.34 -8.43
CA ALA A 39 -8.55 5.51 -7.30
C ALA A 39 -7.37 5.23 -6.35
N ILE A 40 -7.68 4.89 -5.11
CA ILE A 40 -6.72 4.53 -4.07
C ILE A 40 -7.04 3.12 -3.58
N LEU A 41 -6.08 2.21 -3.70
CA LEU A 41 -6.10 0.89 -3.09
C LEU A 41 -5.28 0.93 -1.80
N VAL A 42 -5.91 0.72 -0.65
CA VAL A 42 -5.24 0.69 0.65
C VAL A 42 -5.12 -0.76 1.11
N SER A 43 -3.89 -1.28 1.17
CA SER A 43 -3.61 -2.69 1.43
C SER A 43 -2.87 -2.86 2.76
N GLY A 44 -3.47 -3.61 3.68
CA GLY A 44 -2.94 -3.80 5.03
C GLY A 44 -3.51 -5.03 5.72
N ASP A 45 -3.07 -5.24 6.97
CA ASP A 45 -3.43 -6.40 7.77
C ASP A 45 -4.76 -6.20 8.52
N ASN A 46 -5.57 -7.26 8.57
CA ASN A 46 -6.81 -7.36 9.34
C ASN A 46 -6.90 -8.66 10.18
N MET A 47 -5.76 -9.31 10.49
CA MET A 47 -5.72 -10.61 11.19
C MET A 47 -6.19 -10.57 12.64
N ARG A 48 -6.32 -9.39 13.27
CA ARG A 48 -6.86 -9.26 14.63
C ARG A 48 -8.21 -8.56 14.56
N HIS A 49 -9.25 -9.15 15.16
CA HIS A 49 -10.61 -8.57 15.20
C HIS A 49 -10.67 -7.14 15.74
N GLU A 50 -9.70 -6.74 16.56
CA GLU A 50 -9.60 -5.40 17.17
C GLU A 50 -8.75 -4.41 16.34
N TYR A 51 -8.18 -4.85 15.20
CA TYR A 51 -7.24 -4.07 14.40
C TYR A 51 -7.57 -4.19 12.91
N ASN A 52 -8.20 -3.16 12.37
CA ASN A 52 -8.53 -3.08 10.95
C ASN A 52 -7.82 -1.88 10.31
N GLU A 53 -6.62 -2.15 9.82
CA GLU A 53 -5.77 -1.13 9.22
C GLU A 53 -6.35 -0.52 7.93
N PRO A 54 -6.89 -1.31 6.97
CA PRO A 54 -7.55 -0.77 5.79
C PRO A 54 -8.71 0.18 6.10
N GLU A 55 -9.56 -0.15 7.07
CA GLU A 55 -10.66 0.75 7.47
C GLU A 55 -10.17 2.04 8.12
N ALA A 56 -9.11 1.97 8.92
CA ALA A 56 -8.47 3.17 9.46
C ALA A 56 -7.92 4.07 8.35
N MET A 57 -7.28 3.49 7.32
CA MET A 57 -6.80 4.21 6.15
C MET A 57 -7.93 4.87 5.36
N GLN A 58 -9.02 4.13 5.09
CA GLN A 58 -10.17 4.65 4.35
C GLN A 58 -10.87 5.79 5.09
N ARG A 59 -11.17 5.59 6.38
CA ARG A 59 -11.78 6.64 7.21
C ARG A 59 -10.94 7.91 7.21
N TRP A 60 -9.62 7.79 7.39
CA TRP A 60 -8.72 8.93 7.39
C TRP A 60 -8.75 9.72 6.06
N LEU A 61 -8.82 9.02 4.92
CA LEU A 61 -8.90 9.62 3.58
C LEU A 61 -10.26 10.28 3.33
N ILE A 62 -11.36 9.64 3.73
CA ILE A 62 -12.72 10.16 3.58
C ILE A 62 -12.91 11.44 4.40
N GLU A 63 -12.45 11.44 5.65
CA GLU A 63 -12.47 12.62 6.53
C GLU A 63 -11.70 13.82 5.93
N ARG A 64 -10.81 13.57 4.96
CA ARG A 64 -10.01 14.57 4.26
C ARG A 64 -10.44 14.80 2.82
N GLY A 65 -11.66 14.40 2.47
CA GLY A 65 -12.33 14.78 1.23
C GLY A 65 -12.11 13.84 0.05
N VAL A 66 -11.49 12.67 0.24
CA VAL A 66 -11.50 11.63 -0.80
C VAL A 66 -12.86 10.94 -0.81
N PRO A 67 -13.59 10.86 -1.94
CA PRO A 67 -14.86 10.16 -2.00
C PRO A 67 -14.70 8.68 -1.63
N ALA A 68 -15.66 8.14 -0.87
CA ALA A 68 -15.59 6.77 -0.35
C ALA A 68 -15.52 5.71 -1.46
N ASP A 69 -16.18 5.95 -2.59
CA ASP A 69 -16.17 5.09 -3.77
C ASP A 69 -14.83 5.10 -4.53
N LYS A 70 -13.90 5.98 -4.15
CA LYS A 70 -12.54 6.05 -4.72
C LYS A 70 -11.49 5.37 -3.83
N VAL A 71 -11.88 4.87 -2.65
CA VAL A 71 -10.98 4.19 -1.72
C VAL A 71 -11.39 2.73 -1.55
N VAL A 72 -10.58 1.84 -2.13
CA VAL A 72 -10.80 0.40 -2.13
C VAL A 72 -9.92 -0.24 -1.07
N LEU A 73 -10.51 -1.16 -0.29
CA LEU A 73 -9.87 -1.82 0.84
C LEU A 73 -9.30 -3.17 0.41
N ASP A 74 -8.06 -3.45 0.79
CA ASP A 74 -7.48 -4.79 0.73
C ASP A 74 -7.05 -5.26 2.13
N TYR A 75 -7.77 -6.24 2.67
CA TYR A 75 -7.63 -6.75 4.03
C TYR A 75 -6.61 -7.87 4.21
N ALA A 76 -5.97 -8.33 3.13
CA ALA A 76 -5.01 -9.43 3.17
C ALA A 76 -3.63 -9.02 2.63
N GLY A 77 -3.25 -7.75 2.84
CA GLY A 77 -1.92 -7.22 2.54
C GLY A 77 -0.97 -7.37 3.73
N PHE A 78 -0.61 -8.60 4.10
CA PHE A 78 0.21 -8.87 5.31
C PHE A 78 1.67 -8.47 5.16
N ASP A 79 2.17 -8.51 3.93
CA ASP A 79 3.46 -7.95 3.56
C ASP A 79 3.42 -7.36 2.14
N THR A 80 4.55 -6.81 1.71
CA THR A 80 4.69 -6.18 0.40
C THR A 80 4.40 -7.13 -0.76
N TYR A 81 4.76 -8.40 -0.62
CA TYR A 81 4.51 -9.41 -1.65
C TYR A 81 3.01 -9.67 -1.76
N ASP A 82 2.34 -9.90 -0.62
CA ASP A 82 0.89 -10.09 -0.57
C ASP A 82 0.15 -8.89 -1.19
N SER A 83 0.47 -7.65 -0.79
CA SER A 83 -0.13 -6.44 -1.37
C SER A 83 0.04 -6.35 -2.88
N CYS A 84 1.26 -6.56 -3.38
CA CYS A 84 1.55 -6.48 -4.82
C CYS A 84 0.85 -7.60 -5.62
N ALA A 85 0.88 -8.83 -5.10
CA ALA A 85 0.29 -9.97 -5.77
C ALA A 85 -1.23 -9.87 -5.82
N ARG A 86 -1.85 -9.40 -4.72
CA ARG A 86 -3.29 -9.18 -4.65
C ARG A 86 -3.73 -8.01 -5.52
N ALA A 87 -2.98 -6.90 -5.53
CA ALA A 87 -3.25 -5.78 -6.45
C ALA A 87 -3.40 -6.29 -7.89
N LYS A 88 -2.48 -7.15 -8.36
CA LYS A 88 -2.56 -7.76 -9.69
C LYS A 88 -3.70 -8.77 -9.82
N ARG A 89 -3.71 -9.80 -8.98
CA ARG A 89 -4.52 -11.02 -9.18
C ARG A 89 -5.97 -10.83 -8.76
N ILE A 90 -6.22 -9.98 -7.77
CA ILE A 90 -7.53 -9.82 -7.12
C ILE A 90 -8.21 -8.54 -7.54
N PHE A 91 -7.46 -7.44 -7.59
CA PHE A 91 -8.00 -6.13 -7.95
C PHE A 91 -7.76 -5.74 -9.41
N GLY A 92 -7.07 -6.58 -10.20
CA GLY A 92 -6.85 -6.34 -11.63
C GLY A 92 -5.96 -5.12 -11.93
N VAL A 93 -5.15 -4.68 -10.97
CA VAL A 93 -4.31 -3.50 -11.12
C VAL A 93 -3.13 -3.81 -12.04
N GLU A 94 -3.15 -3.24 -13.23
CA GLU A 94 -2.07 -3.35 -14.22
C GLU A 94 -0.97 -2.30 -14.03
N ARG A 95 -1.34 -1.10 -13.58
CA ARG A 95 -0.43 0.04 -13.37
C ARG A 95 -0.71 0.73 -12.04
N ALA A 96 0.32 0.95 -11.23
CA ALA A 96 0.17 1.54 -9.91
C ALA A 96 1.26 2.58 -9.58
N THR A 97 0.87 3.62 -8.87
CA THR A 97 1.78 4.46 -8.10
C THR A 97 1.86 3.91 -6.69
N LEU A 98 2.96 3.25 -6.33
CA LEU A 98 3.16 2.77 -4.96
C LEU A 98 3.48 3.93 -4.03
N VAL A 99 2.79 3.96 -2.90
CA VAL A 99 3.00 4.94 -1.85
C VAL A 99 3.50 4.23 -0.59
N THR A 100 4.75 4.52 -0.22
CA THR A 100 5.40 3.97 0.97
C THR A 100 6.53 4.88 1.45
N GLN A 101 7.31 4.52 2.46
CA GLN A 101 8.50 5.31 2.84
C GLN A 101 9.63 5.15 1.83
N GLN A 102 10.44 6.20 1.67
CA GLN A 102 11.56 6.24 0.72
C GLN A 102 12.55 5.08 0.88
N PHE A 103 12.82 4.64 2.12
CA PHE A 103 13.70 3.49 2.38
C PHE A 103 13.14 2.15 1.86
N HIS A 104 11.81 2.03 1.75
CA HIS A 104 11.09 0.81 1.37
C HIS A 104 10.76 0.78 -0.13
N LEU A 105 10.79 1.95 -0.78
CA LEU A 105 10.28 2.16 -2.12
C LEU A 105 10.92 1.27 -3.18
N ALA A 106 12.25 1.15 -3.16
CA ALA A 106 12.98 0.37 -4.16
C ALA A 106 12.59 -1.12 -4.15
N ARG A 107 12.50 -1.71 -2.95
CA ARG A 107 12.05 -3.09 -2.77
C ARG A 107 10.61 -3.26 -3.22
N ALA A 108 9.71 -2.39 -2.76
CA ALA A 108 8.29 -2.49 -3.06
C ALA A 108 8.02 -2.39 -4.57
N VAL A 109 8.66 -1.44 -5.27
CA VAL A 109 8.55 -1.32 -6.72
C VAL A 109 9.09 -2.56 -7.43
N THR A 110 10.23 -3.10 -6.98
CA THR A 110 10.82 -4.31 -7.58
C THR A 110 9.88 -5.51 -7.46
N VAL A 111 9.31 -5.73 -6.28
CA VAL A 111 8.36 -6.84 -6.01
C VAL A 111 7.10 -6.68 -6.87
N CYS A 112 6.49 -5.49 -6.90
CA CYS A 112 5.29 -5.25 -7.71
C CYS A 112 5.54 -5.43 -9.21
N ARG A 113 6.67 -4.94 -9.73
CA ARG A 113 7.05 -5.15 -11.15
C ARG A 113 7.26 -6.62 -11.47
N HIS A 114 7.93 -7.35 -10.59
CA HIS A 114 8.13 -8.78 -10.76
C HIS A 114 6.79 -9.53 -10.82
N LEU A 115 5.81 -9.10 -10.03
CA LEU A 115 4.46 -9.66 -10.00
C LEU A 115 3.54 -9.15 -11.13
N GLY A 116 4.10 -8.42 -12.10
CA GLY A 116 3.38 -7.98 -13.30
C GLY A 116 2.53 -6.72 -13.13
N VAL A 117 2.81 -5.91 -12.11
CA VAL A 117 2.25 -4.56 -11.95
C VAL A 117 3.27 -3.55 -12.46
N ASP A 118 2.95 -2.78 -13.50
CA ASP A 118 3.80 -1.66 -13.95
C ASP A 118 3.73 -0.52 -12.93
N ALA A 119 4.72 -0.57 -12.05
CA ALA A 119 4.79 0.18 -10.82
C ALA A 119 5.81 1.32 -10.91
N ILE A 120 5.42 2.52 -10.48
CA ILE A 120 6.34 3.59 -10.06
C ILE A 120 6.18 3.82 -8.56
N GLY A 121 7.12 4.52 -7.93
CA GLY A 121 7.06 4.80 -6.50
C GLY A 121 7.05 6.29 -6.17
N VAL A 122 6.27 6.67 -5.16
CA VAL A 122 6.38 7.93 -4.44
C VAL A 122 6.72 7.61 -2.99
N GLY A 123 7.90 8.03 -2.56
CA GLY A 123 8.43 7.77 -1.23
C GLY A 123 8.17 8.93 -0.28
N ASP A 124 7.61 8.62 0.88
CA ASP A 124 7.58 9.53 2.02
C ASP A 124 8.99 9.66 2.65
N GLU A 125 9.38 10.89 2.97
CA GLU A 125 10.65 11.21 3.61
C GLU A 125 10.53 11.47 5.12
N THR A 126 9.33 11.51 5.72
CA THR A 126 9.13 11.79 7.16
C THR A 126 10.00 10.91 8.06
N ALA A 127 10.32 9.68 7.63
CA ALA A 127 11.24 8.82 8.38
C ALA A 127 12.66 9.40 8.57
N ARG A 128 13.13 10.29 7.67
CA ARG A 128 14.44 10.97 7.78
C ARG A 128 14.50 11.93 8.97
N GLU A 129 13.36 12.47 9.41
CA GLU A 129 13.28 13.32 10.60
C GLU A 129 13.58 12.53 11.89
N TYR A 130 13.41 11.21 11.86
CA TYR A 130 13.68 10.29 12.96
C TYR A 130 15.01 9.53 12.72
N GLY A 131 16.14 10.24 12.68
CA GLY A 131 17.44 9.73 12.20
C GLY A 131 17.87 8.33 12.70
N ARG A 132 17.63 7.99 13.98
CA ARG A 132 17.92 6.63 14.50
C ARG A 132 16.95 5.58 13.93
N THR A 133 15.67 5.90 13.84
CA THR A 133 14.64 5.05 13.21
C THR A 133 14.91 4.86 11.73
N TRP A 134 15.36 5.90 11.02
CA TRP A 134 15.79 5.81 9.61
C TRP A 134 16.93 4.80 9.43
N GLN A 135 17.97 4.87 10.25
CA GLN A 135 19.11 3.96 10.12
C GLN A 135 18.77 2.51 10.48
N PHE A 136 18.01 2.28 11.56
CA PHE A 136 17.54 0.93 11.90
C PHE A 136 16.56 0.37 10.88
N ALA A 137 15.61 1.18 10.37
CA ALA A 137 14.68 0.76 9.33
C ALA A 137 15.40 0.48 8.00
N SER A 138 16.38 1.31 7.61
CA SER A 138 17.19 1.10 6.41
C SER A 138 18.05 -0.17 6.50
N ALA A 139 18.62 -0.46 7.67
CA ALA A 139 19.38 -1.69 7.89
C ALA A 139 18.49 -2.94 7.89
N ARG A 140 17.32 -2.88 8.52
CA ARG A 140 16.33 -3.97 8.49
C ARG A 140 15.74 -4.17 7.09
N GLU A 141 15.61 -3.10 6.31
CA GLU A 141 15.19 -3.16 4.91
C GLU A 141 16.16 -3.95 4.03
N TYR A 142 17.46 -3.94 4.34
CA TYR A 142 18.42 -4.77 3.63
C TYR A 142 18.09 -6.26 3.79
N GLY A 143 17.78 -6.69 5.03
CA GLY A 143 17.32 -8.05 5.32
C GLY A 143 15.95 -8.36 4.72
N ALA A 144 15.01 -7.42 4.78
CA ALA A 144 13.69 -7.57 4.15
C ALA A 144 13.77 -7.62 2.61
N SER A 145 14.74 -6.93 2.00
CA SER A 145 15.02 -6.97 0.56
C SER A 145 15.60 -8.29 0.13
N ILE A 146 16.51 -8.85 0.93
CA ILE A 146 17.03 -10.21 0.71
C ILE A 146 15.91 -11.23 0.84
N LYS A 147 15.07 -11.14 1.88
CA LYS A 147 13.90 -12.02 2.02
C LYS A 147 12.93 -11.87 0.85
N ALA A 148 12.55 -10.66 0.49
CA ALA A 148 11.61 -10.43 -0.61
C ALA A 148 12.18 -10.93 -1.95
N ALA A 149 13.49 -10.80 -2.18
CA ALA A 149 14.16 -11.39 -3.33
C ALA A 149 14.09 -12.94 -3.29
N LEU A 150 14.26 -13.57 -2.12
CA LEU A 150 14.10 -15.01 -1.95
C LEU A 150 12.64 -15.46 -2.18
N ASP A 151 11.66 -14.71 -1.68
CA ASP A 151 10.24 -15.00 -1.87
C ASP A 151 9.86 -14.88 -3.36
N VAL A 152 10.36 -13.84 -4.04
CA VAL A 152 10.24 -13.65 -5.50
C VAL A 152 10.87 -14.83 -6.27
N LEU A 153 12.07 -15.27 -5.89
CA LEU A 153 12.73 -16.41 -6.52
C LEU A 153 12.00 -17.74 -6.25
N SER A 154 11.30 -17.85 -5.11
CA SER A 154 10.56 -19.05 -4.73
C SER A 154 9.19 -19.19 -5.42
N GLY A 155 8.65 -18.10 -5.99
CA GLY A 155 7.33 -18.12 -6.62
C GLY A 155 6.19 -18.46 -5.65
N ARG A 156 6.34 -18.15 -4.36
CA ARG A 156 5.37 -18.46 -3.31
C ARG A 156 4.00 -17.84 -3.62
N ASP A 157 2.91 -18.58 -3.39
CA ASP A 157 1.57 -18.00 -3.45
C ASP A 157 1.28 -17.08 -2.24
N PRO A 158 0.56 -15.95 -2.43
CA PRO A 158 0.10 -15.10 -1.33
C PRO A 158 -0.67 -15.89 -0.28
N VAL A 159 -0.58 -15.48 0.98
CA VAL A 159 -1.19 -16.22 2.11
C VAL A 159 -2.68 -16.44 1.89
N HIS A 160 -3.38 -15.41 1.38
CA HIS A 160 -4.80 -15.48 1.04
C HIS A 160 -5.07 -14.80 -0.30
N LEU A 161 -5.40 -15.60 -1.31
CA LEU A 161 -5.77 -15.08 -2.63
C LEU A 161 -7.25 -14.65 -2.69
N GLY A 162 -8.20 -15.28 -2.02
CA GLY A 162 -9.60 -14.82 -2.07
C GLY A 162 -10.21 -14.83 -3.49
N ARG A 163 -11.40 -14.23 -3.66
CA ARG A 163 -12.07 -14.08 -4.96
C ARG A 163 -11.68 -12.76 -5.61
N ARG A 164 -11.75 -12.67 -6.95
CA ARG A 164 -11.57 -11.39 -7.67
C ARG A 164 -12.56 -10.34 -7.13
N GLU A 165 -12.06 -9.14 -6.89
CA GLU A 165 -12.84 -8.00 -6.39
C GLU A 165 -12.96 -6.93 -7.48
N THR A 166 -14.13 -6.30 -7.60
CA THR A 166 -14.41 -5.28 -8.62
C THR A 166 -14.23 -3.85 -8.13
N GLY A 167 -13.86 -3.65 -6.85
CA GLY A 167 -13.84 -2.31 -6.25
C GLY A 167 -12.98 -1.31 -7.02
N ILE A 168 -11.85 -1.72 -7.59
CA ILE A 168 -11.02 -0.85 -8.43
C ILE A 168 -11.70 -0.57 -9.78
N ASP A 169 -12.28 -1.59 -10.43
CA ASP A 169 -13.02 -1.43 -11.68
C ASP A 169 -14.24 -0.49 -11.50
N ASP A 170 -14.87 -0.50 -10.32
CA ASP A 170 -15.98 0.37 -9.95
C ASP A 170 -15.50 1.80 -9.69
N ALA A 171 -14.44 1.97 -8.88
CA ALA A 171 -13.84 3.26 -8.55
C ALA A 171 -13.33 4.02 -9.79
N LEU A 172 -12.82 3.31 -10.79
CA LEU A 172 -12.34 3.91 -12.05
C LEU A 172 -13.47 4.30 -13.00
N ARG A 173 -14.69 3.76 -12.82
CA ARG A 173 -15.85 4.06 -13.68
C ARG A 173 -16.66 5.27 -13.22
N THR A 174 -16.65 5.61 -11.94
CA THR A 174 -17.43 6.75 -11.38
C THR A 174 -16.76 8.11 -11.62
N GLY A 175 -16.15 8.33 -12.78
CA GLY A 175 -15.39 9.54 -13.15
C GLY A 175 -16.21 10.63 -13.80
#